data_AF-A0A975J2B1-F1
#
_entry.id   AF-A0A975J2B1-F1
#
_cell.length_a   1.000
_cell.length_b   1.000
_cell.length_c   1.000
_cell.angle_alpha   90.00
_cell.angle_beta   90.00
_cell.angle_gamma   90.00
#
_symmetry.space_group_name_H-M   'P 1'
#
loop_
_entity.id
_entity.type
_entity.pdbx_description
1 polymer ?
#
loop_
_entity_poly.entity_id
_entity_poly.type
_entity_poly.pdbx_seq_one_letter_code
_entity_poly.pdbx_strand_id
1 'polypeptide(L)'
;MPSARDSASFFATVPVMRIVRRLLPLLLLAVLPAQTRAAVKILAIGDSLTEEYTDEASLAGIGPNIHNWTELIRSYRATEANLGTFKAGNYFDWRTKGASANFAFPGFTTSDWIGILNTTSTTNYDGKTKAAIISELPTANVAVIFLGANDLSDVYGSVFNNTESPTALSDIVNRIATIHDWVRARDATIPIVICTVADIGATPSKAATYSDPAKRITTRAKVAAFNQSIITMAQGKGATVARIDRLTDRAYDENPFNLNGTVFTLAGASNNPAGRVFSQDNFHPATVGQFLILNEVLAACKTATAQTLTVFPNREILTNLGFNADAPYNTWRAGYAGLGVPTADDDKDGLPNLVEYALGTSPQTRTSPWTFTVPMNGTVKFPTSAINLRYASLTVMESVNLTTWSAVPGNRITVAGDGTWTIIPASSGKGFYRLKAEVRP
;
A
#
# COMPACT_ATOMS: atom_id res chain seq x y z
N MET A 1 67.90 -62.10 -25.99
CA MET A 1 67.31 -62.79 -24.83
C MET A 1 65.86 -62.32 -24.69
N PRO A 2 64.92 -63.22 -24.35
CA PRO A 2 63.55 -63.25 -24.87
C PRO A 2 62.63 -62.31 -24.04
N SER A 3 61.38 -62.00 -24.35
CA SER A 3 60.32 -62.67 -25.11
C SER A 3 59.14 -61.71 -25.33
N ALA A 4 58.37 -61.94 -26.40
CA ALA A 4 56.90 -61.95 -26.42
C ALA A 4 56.14 -60.63 -26.09
N ARG A 5 55.03 -60.25 -26.73
CA ARG A 5 54.11 -60.89 -27.67
C ARG A 5 53.08 -59.81 -28.06
N ASP A 6 52.51 -59.98 -29.25
CA ASP A 6 51.09 -59.74 -29.59
C ASP A 6 50.52 -58.30 -29.47
N SER A 7 49.71 -57.77 -30.38
CA SER A 7 49.23 -58.17 -31.71
C SER A 7 48.34 -57.03 -32.24
N ALA A 8 48.34 -56.88 -33.58
CA ALA A 8 47.25 -56.44 -34.46
C ALA A 8 46.29 -55.29 -34.02
N SER A 9 46.41 -54.06 -34.57
CA SER A 9 45.97 -53.58 -35.90
C SER A 9 44.45 -53.54 -36.11
N PHE A 10 43.85 -52.35 -36.31
CA PHE A 10 42.86 -52.11 -37.38
C PHE A 10 42.71 -50.61 -37.70
N PHE A 11 42.60 -50.36 -39.01
CA PHE A 11 42.44 -49.14 -39.82
C PHE A 11 41.32 -48.17 -39.31
N ALA A 12 41.24 -46.88 -39.64
CA ALA A 12 41.42 -46.25 -40.94
C ALA A 12 41.40 -44.70 -40.87
N THR A 13 42.15 -44.08 -41.79
CA THR A 13 41.88 -42.85 -42.56
C THR A 13 41.29 -41.60 -41.88
N VAL A 14 42.14 -40.57 -41.82
CA VAL A 14 41.83 -39.16 -41.56
C VAL A 14 41.26 -38.48 -42.81
N PRO A 15 40.13 -37.74 -42.75
CA PRO A 15 39.73 -36.84 -43.81
C PRO A 15 40.14 -35.39 -43.52
N VAL A 16 40.91 -34.84 -44.46
CA VAL A 16 40.84 -33.50 -45.05
C VAL A 16 40.30 -32.36 -44.17
N MET A 17 41.22 -31.49 -43.80
CA MET A 17 41.06 -30.18 -43.17
C MET A 17 40.15 -29.26 -44.02
N ARG A 18 38.91 -29.02 -43.56
CA ARG A 18 38.06 -27.94 -44.08
C ARG A 18 38.33 -26.66 -43.28
N ILE A 19 38.83 -25.64 -43.98
CA ILE A 19 38.95 -24.26 -43.49
C ILE A 19 37.54 -23.71 -43.24
N VAL A 20 37.12 -23.67 -41.97
CA VAL A 20 35.90 -22.97 -41.56
C VAL A 20 36.26 -21.51 -41.31
N ARG A 21 35.93 -20.64 -42.27
CA ARG A 21 35.88 -19.19 -42.09
C ARG A 21 34.86 -18.88 -40.98
N ARG A 22 35.34 -18.52 -39.80
CA ARG A 22 34.51 -17.97 -38.72
C ARG A 22 34.10 -16.54 -39.12
N LEU A 23 32.89 -16.39 -39.66
CA LEU A 23 32.20 -15.10 -39.71
C LEU A 23 31.83 -14.72 -38.27
N LEU A 24 32.52 -13.71 -37.75
CA LEU A 24 32.17 -13.03 -36.51
C LEU A 24 30.88 -12.23 -36.79
N PRO A 25 29.72 -12.53 -36.16
CA PRO A 25 28.58 -11.64 -36.27
C PRO A 25 28.92 -10.38 -35.47
N LEU A 26 29.07 -9.27 -36.17
CA LEU A 26 29.16 -7.94 -35.59
C LEU A 26 27.83 -7.68 -34.85
N LEU A 27 27.81 -7.95 -33.54
CA LEU A 27 26.67 -7.68 -32.68
C LEU A 27 26.61 -6.16 -32.50
N LEU A 28 25.98 -5.46 -33.45
CA LEU A 28 25.60 -4.07 -33.29
C LEU A 28 24.54 -4.04 -32.18
N LEU A 29 24.95 -3.84 -30.93
CA LEU A 29 24.02 -3.39 -29.89
C LEU A 29 23.54 -2.01 -30.32
N ALA A 30 22.40 -1.97 -31.02
CA ALA A 30 21.65 -0.74 -31.16
C ALA A 30 21.22 -0.35 -29.74
N VAL A 31 21.96 0.59 -29.14
CA VAL A 31 21.52 1.33 -27.96
C VAL A 31 20.35 2.17 -28.44
N LEU A 32 19.17 1.55 -28.52
CA LEU A 32 17.94 2.28 -28.70
C LEU A 32 17.83 3.20 -27.50
N PRO A 33 17.69 4.52 -27.70
CA PRO A 33 17.46 5.42 -26.58
C PRO A 33 16.23 4.91 -25.84
N ALA A 34 16.36 4.70 -24.53
CA ALA A 34 15.23 4.36 -23.69
C ALA A 34 14.16 5.44 -23.93
N GLN A 35 13.06 5.08 -24.59
CA GLN A 35 11.94 5.99 -24.74
C GLN A 35 11.48 6.35 -23.33
N THR A 36 11.70 7.60 -22.93
CA THR A 36 11.15 8.14 -21.69
C THR A 36 9.63 8.07 -21.84
N ARG A 37 9.02 7.08 -21.18
CA ARG A 37 7.57 6.93 -21.15
C ARG A 37 6.99 8.19 -20.52
N ALA A 38 5.98 8.78 -21.18
CA ALA A 38 5.28 9.94 -20.62
C ALA A 38 4.60 9.55 -19.30
N ALA A 39 4.60 10.49 -18.35
CA ALA A 39 3.92 10.32 -17.06
C ALA A 39 2.43 10.05 -17.27
N VAL A 40 1.84 9.18 -16.44
CA VAL A 40 0.40 8.91 -16.40
C VAL A 40 -0.34 10.17 -15.97
N LYS A 41 -1.14 10.75 -16.87
CA LYS A 41 -2.05 11.84 -16.52
C LYS A 41 -3.32 11.29 -15.87
N ILE A 42 -3.52 11.62 -14.60
CA ILE A 42 -4.69 11.23 -13.79
C ILE A 42 -5.71 12.37 -13.84
N LEU A 43 -6.94 12.08 -14.21
CA LEU A 43 -8.09 12.96 -13.96
C LEU A 43 -8.77 12.48 -12.69
N ALA A 44 -8.90 13.36 -11.69
CA ALA A 44 -9.55 13.04 -10.43
C ALA A 44 -10.91 13.76 -10.34
N ILE A 45 -11.94 13.00 -9.98
CA ILE A 45 -13.26 13.49 -9.57
C ILE A 45 -13.39 13.15 -8.09
N GLY A 46 -13.43 14.16 -7.22
CA GLY A 46 -13.34 13.91 -5.79
C GLY A 46 -13.98 14.96 -4.88
N ASP A 47 -13.72 14.79 -3.59
CA ASP A 47 -14.15 15.68 -2.52
C ASP A 47 -12.93 16.25 -1.75
N SER A 48 -13.11 16.67 -0.50
CA SER A 48 -12.04 17.19 0.35
C SER A 48 -10.87 16.21 0.57
N LEU A 49 -11.01 14.90 0.35
CA LEU A 49 -9.86 13.99 0.44
C LEU A 49 -8.90 14.09 -0.76
N THR A 50 -9.35 14.71 -1.85
CA THR A 50 -8.60 14.80 -3.11
C THR A 50 -8.18 16.23 -3.46
N GLU A 51 -8.81 17.23 -2.85
CA GLU A 51 -8.46 18.65 -3.05
C GLU A 51 -7.15 19.03 -2.33
N GLU A 52 -6.28 19.80 -2.99
CA GLU A 52 -4.93 20.15 -2.49
C GLU A 52 -4.94 20.91 -1.14
N TYR A 53 -4.29 20.37 -0.11
CA TYR A 53 -4.37 20.89 1.27
C TYR A 53 -3.56 22.15 1.51
N THR A 54 -2.35 22.28 0.93
CA THR A 54 -1.50 23.45 1.22
C THR A 54 -2.05 24.75 0.70
N ASP A 55 -3.04 24.64 -0.18
CA ASP A 55 -3.50 25.72 -1.00
C ASP A 55 -4.89 26.21 -0.56
N GLU A 56 -5.75 25.37 0.01
CA GLU A 56 -7.14 25.78 0.17
C GLU A 56 -7.48 26.50 1.49
N ALA A 57 -8.01 27.72 1.38
CA ALA A 57 -8.58 28.46 2.51
C ALA A 57 -9.95 27.91 2.96
N SER A 58 -10.65 27.15 2.10
CA SER A 58 -11.98 26.60 2.37
C SER A 58 -11.94 25.39 3.31
N LEU A 59 -10.81 24.68 3.36
CA LEU A 59 -10.52 23.59 4.27
C LEU A 59 -10.03 24.11 5.63
N ALA A 60 -10.79 25.05 6.19
CA ALA A 60 -10.54 25.61 7.50
C ALA A 60 -10.47 24.48 8.54
N GLY A 61 -9.31 24.32 9.17
CA GLY A 61 -9.11 23.35 10.25
C GLY A 61 -8.23 22.15 9.90
N ILE A 62 -7.78 21.96 8.64
CA ILE A 62 -6.81 20.89 8.35
C ILE A 62 -5.42 21.25 8.90
N GLY A 63 -5.06 22.54 8.96
CA GLY A 63 -3.83 23.07 9.60
C GLY A 63 -2.59 23.08 8.68
N PRO A 64 -1.44 23.62 9.12
CA PRO A 64 -0.24 23.73 8.28
C PRO A 64 0.50 22.38 8.12
N ASN A 65 1.50 22.31 7.24
CA ASN A 65 2.48 21.21 7.10
C ASN A 65 1.91 19.84 6.69
N ILE A 66 0.86 19.85 5.90
CA ILE A 66 0.18 18.64 5.42
C ILE A 66 0.12 18.65 3.91
N HIS A 67 0.13 17.44 3.35
CA HIS A 67 -0.02 17.25 1.91
C HIS A 67 -1.01 16.12 1.68
N ASN A 68 -1.98 16.36 0.79
CA ASN A 68 -2.88 15.33 0.32
C ASN A 68 -2.19 14.41 -0.71
N TRP A 69 -2.89 13.36 -1.16
CA TRP A 69 -2.31 12.41 -2.12
C TRP A 69 -1.95 13.05 -3.48
N THR A 70 -2.67 14.06 -3.96
CA THR A 70 -2.38 14.71 -5.25
C THR A 70 -1.10 15.57 -5.18
N GLU A 71 -0.90 16.26 -4.07
CA GLU A 71 0.32 17.01 -3.76
C GLU A 71 1.53 16.09 -3.57
N LEU A 72 1.33 14.93 -2.95
CA LEU A 72 2.37 13.92 -2.77
C LEU A 72 2.81 13.31 -4.12
N ILE A 73 1.89 13.06 -5.06
CA ILE A 73 2.26 12.68 -6.43
C ILE A 73 3.11 13.77 -7.07
N ARG A 74 2.64 15.02 -7.04
CA ARG A 74 3.35 16.17 -7.63
C ARG A 74 4.76 16.32 -7.05
N SER A 75 4.93 16.07 -5.77
CA SER A 75 6.21 16.29 -5.07
C SER A 75 7.21 15.16 -5.31
N TYR A 76 6.74 13.91 -5.36
CA TYR A 76 7.63 12.74 -5.29
C TYR A 76 7.55 11.80 -6.50
N ARG A 77 6.55 11.96 -7.38
CA ARG A 77 6.27 11.05 -8.51
C ARG A 77 5.84 11.75 -9.80
N ALA A 78 6.09 13.07 -9.95
CA ALA A 78 5.64 13.85 -11.11
C ALA A 78 6.06 13.28 -12.48
N THR A 79 7.19 12.56 -12.55
CA THR A 79 7.69 11.91 -13.76
C THR A 79 7.00 10.59 -14.08
N GLU A 80 6.36 9.95 -13.10
CA GLU A 80 5.59 8.71 -13.27
C GLU A 80 4.10 8.98 -13.44
N ALA A 81 3.55 9.90 -12.67
CA ALA A 81 2.15 10.32 -12.72
C ALA A 81 1.98 11.80 -12.37
N ASN A 82 0.95 12.44 -12.91
CA ASN A 82 0.58 13.82 -12.54
C ASN A 82 -0.92 14.06 -12.80
N LEU A 83 -1.45 15.15 -12.24
CA LEU A 83 -2.82 15.61 -12.48
C LEU A 83 -2.85 16.84 -13.42
N GLY A 84 -1.87 16.94 -14.31
CA GLY A 84 -1.72 18.10 -15.21
C GLY A 84 -0.98 19.29 -14.59
N THR A 85 -1.11 20.45 -15.24
CA THR A 85 -0.37 21.66 -14.84
C THR A 85 -1.02 22.29 -13.62
N PHE A 86 -0.21 22.63 -12.61
CA PHE A 86 -0.68 23.37 -11.45
C PHE A 86 -0.89 24.85 -11.77
N LYS A 87 -2.03 25.42 -11.37
CA LYS A 87 -2.31 26.86 -11.45
C LYS A 87 -2.55 27.41 -10.06
N ALA A 88 -1.83 28.49 -9.73
CA ALA A 88 -1.97 29.21 -8.47
C ALA A 88 -3.10 30.26 -8.47
N GLY A 89 -3.89 30.36 -9.55
CA GLY A 89 -4.96 31.33 -9.71
C GLY A 89 -6.30 30.66 -10.09
N ASN A 90 -7.37 31.44 -9.98
CA ASN A 90 -8.75 30.99 -10.16
C ASN A 90 -8.97 30.33 -11.53
N TYR A 91 -9.46 29.10 -11.52
CA TYR A 91 -10.13 28.56 -12.70
C TYR A 91 -11.47 29.30 -12.87
N PHE A 92 -12.01 29.25 -14.09
CA PHE A 92 -13.34 29.81 -14.35
C PHE A 92 -14.47 28.85 -13.91
N ASP A 93 -14.13 27.73 -13.29
CA ASP A 93 -15.04 26.69 -12.80
C ASP A 93 -14.98 26.61 -11.26
N TRP A 94 -15.49 25.54 -10.65
CA TRP A 94 -15.50 25.40 -9.19
C TRP A 94 -14.10 25.35 -8.56
N ARG A 95 -13.04 25.11 -9.32
CA ARG A 95 -11.68 25.05 -8.80
C ARG A 95 -11.14 26.45 -8.55
N THR A 96 -10.60 26.68 -7.37
CA THR A 96 -9.97 27.96 -7.03
C THR A 96 -8.49 27.98 -7.43
N LYS A 97 -7.81 26.84 -7.38
CA LYS A 97 -6.43 26.60 -7.84
C LYS A 97 -6.22 25.09 -7.86
N GLY A 98 -4.99 24.62 -8.06
CA GLY A 98 -4.69 23.20 -8.07
C GLY A 98 -4.23 22.70 -9.43
N ALA A 99 -4.15 21.38 -9.57
CA ALA A 99 -3.79 20.72 -10.83
C ALA A 99 -4.95 20.75 -11.85
N SER A 100 -4.63 20.91 -13.14
CA SER A 100 -5.64 21.09 -14.20
C SER A 100 -6.59 19.91 -14.42
N ALA A 101 -6.25 18.72 -13.93
CA ALA A 101 -7.11 17.54 -13.96
C ALA A 101 -7.54 17.08 -12.57
N ASN A 102 -7.32 17.89 -11.51
CA ASN A 102 -7.93 17.67 -10.21
C ASN A 102 -9.28 18.40 -10.15
N PHE A 103 -10.39 17.67 -10.17
CA PHE A 103 -11.72 18.19 -9.97
C PHE A 103 -12.26 17.66 -8.65
N ALA A 104 -11.72 18.15 -7.55
CA ALA A 104 -12.13 17.80 -6.22
C ALA A 104 -12.75 19.02 -5.53
N PHE A 105 -13.86 18.83 -4.83
CA PHE A 105 -14.58 19.93 -4.21
C PHE A 105 -14.91 19.59 -2.76
N PRO A 106 -14.36 20.33 -1.78
CA PRO A 106 -14.62 20.08 -0.37
C PRO A 106 -16.11 20.07 -0.03
N GLY A 107 -16.53 19.06 0.74
CA GLY A 107 -17.91 18.89 1.18
C GLY A 107 -18.88 18.34 0.12
N PHE A 108 -18.46 18.19 -1.14
CA PHE A 108 -19.36 17.70 -2.18
C PHE A 108 -19.68 16.21 -1.97
N THR A 109 -20.96 15.90 -2.08
CA THR A 109 -21.48 14.53 -2.08
C THR A 109 -21.54 13.97 -3.51
N THR A 110 -21.81 12.68 -3.64
CA THR A 110 -22.12 12.07 -4.94
C THR A 110 -23.36 12.71 -5.59
N SER A 111 -24.30 13.24 -4.80
CA SER A 111 -25.49 13.94 -5.32
C SER A 111 -25.14 15.28 -5.96
N ASP A 112 -24.26 16.06 -5.34
CA ASP A 112 -23.81 17.35 -5.90
C ASP A 112 -23.09 17.14 -7.23
N TRP A 113 -22.27 16.10 -7.31
CA TRP A 113 -21.61 15.68 -8.54
C TRP A 113 -22.60 15.30 -9.64
N ILE A 114 -23.66 14.57 -9.33
CA ILE A 114 -24.72 14.29 -10.31
C ILE A 114 -25.36 15.61 -10.80
N GLY A 115 -25.54 16.59 -9.92
CA GLY A 115 -25.98 17.93 -10.28
C GLY A 115 -25.06 18.59 -11.32
N ILE A 116 -23.74 18.59 -11.07
CA ILE A 116 -22.74 19.11 -12.02
C ILE A 116 -22.80 18.39 -13.36
N LEU A 117 -22.80 17.06 -13.35
CA LEU A 117 -22.69 16.25 -14.56
C LEU A 117 -23.96 16.30 -15.43
N ASN A 118 -25.12 16.54 -14.82
CA ASN A 118 -26.42 16.63 -15.50
C ASN A 118 -26.85 18.06 -15.83
N THR A 119 -26.16 19.09 -15.32
CA THR A 119 -26.51 20.48 -15.63
C THR A 119 -26.55 20.73 -17.14
N THR A 120 -27.54 21.52 -17.57
CA THR A 120 -27.66 22.04 -18.93
C THR A 120 -27.15 23.47 -19.04
N SER A 121 -26.85 24.12 -17.91
CA SER A 121 -26.23 25.43 -17.90
C SER A 121 -24.81 25.34 -18.47
N THR A 122 -24.40 26.36 -19.22
CA THR A 122 -23.04 26.51 -19.74
C THR A 122 -22.31 27.70 -19.11
N THR A 123 -22.99 28.48 -18.28
CA THR A 123 -22.49 29.77 -17.78
C THR A 123 -22.26 29.80 -16.28
N ASN A 124 -22.92 28.93 -15.50
CA ASN A 124 -22.67 28.80 -14.07
C ASN A 124 -21.42 27.92 -13.80
N TYR A 125 -20.99 27.87 -12.54
CA TYR A 125 -19.82 27.08 -12.14
C TYR A 125 -19.96 25.59 -12.46
N ASP A 126 -21.15 25.01 -12.29
CA ASP A 126 -21.42 23.61 -12.65
C ASP A 126 -21.17 23.34 -14.14
N GLY A 127 -21.76 24.17 -15.00
CA GLY A 127 -21.64 24.06 -16.46
C GLY A 127 -20.20 24.20 -16.94
N LYS A 128 -19.47 25.16 -16.35
CA LYS A 128 -18.05 25.37 -16.64
C LYS A 128 -17.17 24.22 -16.13
N THR A 129 -17.47 23.67 -14.95
CA THR A 129 -16.78 22.49 -14.41
C THR A 129 -17.00 21.28 -15.30
N LYS A 130 -18.24 21.00 -15.67
CA LYS A 130 -18.60 19.95 -16.61
C LYS A 130 -17.85 20.10 -17.94
N ALA A 131 -17.82 21.31 -18.50
CA ALA A 131 -17.09 21.59 -19.74
C ALA A 131 -15.58 21.37 -19.59
N ALA A 132 -14.99 21.78 -18.47
CA ALA A 132 -13.58 21.57 -18.18
C ALA A 132 -13.22 20.08 -18.05
N ILE A 133 -14.06 19.27 -17.39
CA ILE A 133 -13.86 17.81 -17.31
C ILE A 133 -13.92 17.20 -18.72
N ILE A 134 -14.91 17.59 -19.53
CA ILE A 134 -15.03 17.14 -20.92
C ILE A 134 -13.77 17.50 -21.74
N SER A 135 -13.16 18.65 -21.47
CA SER A 135 -11.93 19.07 -22.14
C SER A 135 -10.68 18.32 -21.67
N GLU A 136 -10.59 17.94 -20.40
CA GLU A 136 -9.42 17.26 -19.83
C GLU A 136 -9.43 15.75 -20.10
N LEU A 137 -10.63 15.14 -20.12
CA LEU A 137 -10.80 13.69 -20.23
C LEU A 137 -10.05 13.04 -21.41
N PRO A 138 -10.08 13.58 -22.66
CA PRO A 138 -9.38 12.97 -23.79
C PRO A 138 -7.85 12.96 -23.68
N THR A 139 -7.29 13.72 -22.73
CA THR A 139 -5.84 13.79 -22.49
C THR A 139 -5.41 12.97 -21.29
N ALA A 140 -6.36 12.47 -20.48
CA ALA A 140 -6.08 11.65 -19.32
C ALA A 140 -5.76 10.21 -19.74
N ASN A 141 -4.91 9.54 -18.96
CA ASN A 141 -4.62 8.12 -19.12
C ASN A 141 -5.47 7.25 -18.19
N VAL A 142 -6.05 7.84 -17.15
CA VAL A 142 -6.93 7.17 -16.18
C VAL A 142 -7.81 8.22 -15.50
N ALA A 143 -9.07 7.88 -15.22
CA ALA A 143 -9.95 8.66 -14.36
C ALA A 143 -10.07 7.98 -12.98
N VAL A 144 -9.94 8.75 -11.91
CA VAL A 144 -10.12 8.32 -10.52
C VAL A 144 -11.38 8.98 -9.97
N ILE A 145 -12.34 8.19 -9.51
CA ILE A 145 -13.55 8.68 -8.83
C ILE A 145 -13.41 8.36 -7.34
N PHE A 146 -13.23 9.40 -6.53
CA PHE A 146 -13.01 9.31 -5.09
C PHE A 146 -14.05 10.14 -4.33
N LEU A 147 -15.23 9.55 -4.17
CA LEU A 147 -16.42 10.18 -3.60
C LEU A 147 -17.18 9.25 -2.65
N GLY A 148 -18.09 9.84 -1.88
CA GLY A 148 -19.05 9.11 -1.03
C GLY A 148 -18.79 9.25 0.47
N ALA A 149 -17.64 9.80 0.88
CA ALA A 149 -17.33 10.03 2.29
C ALA A 149 -18.26 11.09 2.91
N ASN A 150 -18.56 12.17 2.18
CA ASN A 150 -19.53 13.17 2.62
C ASN A 150 -20.95 12.60 2.72
N ASP A 151 -21.39 11.81 1.72
CA ASP A 151 -22.69 11.13 1.78
C ASP A 151 -22.79 10.21 3.01
N LEU A 152 -21.74 9.42 3.28
CA LEU A 152 -21.67 8.58 4.46
C LEU A 152 -21.73 9.41 5.74
N SER A 153 -21.02 10.54 5.80
CA SER A 153 -21.05 11.46 6.95
C SER A 153 -22.44 11.99 7.26
N ASP A 154 -23.22 12.34 6.24
CA ASP A 154 -24.58 12.85 6.39
C ASP A 154 -25.53 11.82 7.01
N VAL A 155 -25.36 10.53 6.66
CA VAL A 155 -26.21 9.44 7.16
C VAL A 155 -25.60 8.68 8.34
N TYR A 156 -24.36 8.97 8.74
CA TYR A 156 -23.60 8.15 9.69
C TYR A 156 -24.32 7.99 11.02
N GLY A 157 -24.92 9.06 11.54
CA GLY A 157 -25.68 9.01 12.79
C GLY A 157 -26.87 8.03 12.72
N SER A 158 -27.53 7.93 11.56
CA SER A 158 -28.62 6.98 11.35
C SER A 158 -28.10 5.56 11.20
N VAL A 159 -27.01 5.35 10.44
CA VAL A 159 -26.34 4.04 10.31
C VAL A 159 -25.93 3.51 11.68
N PHE A 160 -25.36 4.39 12.52
CA PHE A 160 -24.93 4.08 13.88
C PHE A 160 -26.07 3.70 14.81
N ASN A 161 -27.24 4.31 14.64
CA ASN A 161 -28.42 4.04 15.44
C ASN A 161 -29.36 2.97 14.83
N ASN A 162 -29.01 2.40 13.68
CA ASN A 162 -29.86 1.49 12.91
C ASN A 162 -31.22 2.13 12.53
N THR A 163 -31.21 3.41 12.19
CA THR A 163 -32.40 4.18 11.77
C THR A 163 -32.28 4.76 10.37
N GLU A 164 -31.26 4.36 9.62
CA GLU A 164 -31.09 4.79 8.23
C GLU A 164 -32.21 4.24 7.33
N SER A 165 -32.51 4.95 6.24
CA SER A 165 -33.37 4.39 5.18
C SER A 165 -32.74 3.10 4.64
N PRO A 166 -33.54 2.05 4.36
CA PRO A 166 -33.03 0.80 3.75
C PRO A 166 -32.23 1.01 2.46
N THR A 167 -32.46 2.12 1.74
CA THR A 167 -31.76 2.45 0.49
C THR A 167 -30.58 3.40 0.66
N ALA A 168 -30.35 3.97 1.86
CA ALA A 168 -29.43 5.09 2.04
C ALA A 168 -28.03 4.82 1.48
N LEU A 169 -27.45 3.64 1.77
CA LEU A 169 -26.12 3.27 1.30
C LEU A 169 -26.13 2.79 -0.17
N SER A 170 -27.18 2.11 -0.62
CA SER A 170 -27.29 1.70 -2.02
C SER A 170 -27.48 2.88 -2.97
N ASP A 171 -28.15 3.95 -2.54
CA ASP A 171 -28.33 5.16 -3.33
C ASP A 171 -26.99 5.85 -3.61
N ILE A 172 -26.06 5.83 -2.63
CA ILE A 172 -24.69 6.33 -2.83
C ILE A 172 -23.97 5.49 -3.89
N VAL A 173 -24.02 4.15 -3.79
CA VAL A 173 -23.42 3.25 -4.80
C VAL A 173 -23.99 3.52 -6.20
N ASN A 174 -25.31 3.71 -6.31
CA ASN A 174 -25.99 4.00 -7.58
C ASN A 174 -25.55 5.35 -8.18
N ARG A 175 -25.32 6.36 -7.34
CA ARG A 175 -24.78 7.66 -7.80
C ARG A 175 -23.33 7.53 -8.27
N ILE A 176 -22.46 6.81 -7.56
CA ILE A 176 -21.09 6.52 -8.03
C ILE A 176 -21.12 5.77 -9.37
N ALA A 177 -22.00 4.78 -9.51
CA ALA A 177 -22.21 4.04 -10.76
C ALA A 177 -22.62 4.97 -11.92
N THR A 178 -23.48 5.96 -11.65
CA THR A 178 -23.93 6.95 -12.64
C THR A 178 -22.79 7.89 -13.04
N ILE A 179 -21.94 8.31 -12.09
CA ILE A 179 -20.75 9.13 -12.38
C ILE A 179 -19.76 8.33 -13.25
N HIS A 180 -19.54 7.05 -12.95
CA HIS A 180 -18.75 6.15 -13.81
C HIS A 180 -19.31 6.13 -15.24
N ASP A 181 -20.62 5.89 -15.39
CA ASP A 181 -21.25 5.76 -16.71
C ASP A 181 -21.17 7.06 -17.50
N TRP A 182 -21.25 8.21 -16.83
CA TRP A 182 -21.06 9.51 -17.44
C TRP A 182 -19.64 9.69 -18.02
N VAL A 183 -18.61 9.23 -17.31
CA VAL A 183 -17.21 9.23 -17.79
C VAL A 183 -17.07 8.28 -18.97
N ARG A 184 -17.53 7.03 -18.82
CA ARG A 184 -17.46 5.99 -19.86
C ARG A 184 -18.18 6.38 -21.16
N ALA A 185 -19.28 7.13 -21.06
CA ALA A 185 -20.02 7.62 -22.23
C ALA A 185 -19.24 8.67 -23.04
N ARG A 186 -18.24 9.34 -22.45
CA ARG A 186 -17.42 10.37 -23.11
C ARG A 186 -16.09 9.83 -23.60
N ASP A 187 -15.52 8.89 -22.86
CA ASP A 187 -14.39 8.11 -23.30
C ASP A 187 -14.65 6.63 -23.00
N ALA A 188 -14.99 5.88 -24.04
CA ALA A 188 -15.30 4.46 -23.92
C ALA A 188 -14.08 3.62 -23.51
N THR A 189 -12.86 4.14 -23.70
CA THR A 189 -11.60 3.40 -23.56
C THR A 189 -10.81 3.77 -22.32
N ILE A 190 -11.07 4.92 -21.71
CA ILE A 190 -10.31 5.36 -20.53
C ILE A 190 -10.39 4.34 -19.40
N PRO A 191 -9.26 3.90 -18.83
CA PRO A 191 -9.26 3.17 -17.57
C PRO A 191 -9.91 3.99 -16.45
N ILE A 192 -10.76 3.38 -15.64
CA ILE A 192 -11.42 4.03 -14.51
C ILE A 192 -11.04 3.31 -13.22
N VAL A 193 -10.67 4.09 -12.20
CA VAL A 193 -10.45 3.66 -10.83
C VAL A 193 -11.58 4.21 -9.97
N ILE A 194 -12.24 3.33 -9.21
CA ILE A 194 -13.22 3.71 -8.19
C ILE A 194 -12.59 3.51 -6.82
N CYS A 195 -12.63 4.54 -5.97
CA CYS A 195 -12.19 4.44 -4.59
C CYS A 195 -13.33 3.94 -3.69
N THR A 196 -13.01 3.06 -2.75
CA THR A 196 -13.90 2.81 -1.60
C THR A 196 -13.92 4.02 -0.67
N VAL A 197 -14.85 4.02 0.29
CA VAL A 197 -15.03 5.10 1.27
C VAL A 197 -14.36 4.72 2.59
N ALA A 198 -13.62 5.65 3.19
CA ALA A 198 -13.07 5.50 4.53
C ALA A 198 -14.21 5.34 5.57
N ASP A 199 -14.08 4.40 6.52
CA ASP A 199 -15.00 4.34 7.66
C ASP A 199 -14.71 5.52 8.58
N ILE A 200 -15.51 6.57 8.44
CA ILE A 200 -15.34 7.81 9.20
C ILE A 200 -15.48 7.60 10.71
N GLY A 201 -16.03 6.48 11.17
CA GLY A 201 -16.05 6.10 12.60
C GLY A 201 -14.68 5.86 13.22
N ALA A 202 -13.66 5.65 12.38
CA ALA A 202 -12.26 5.56 12.81
C ALA A 202 -11.66 6.93 13.08
N THR A 203 -12.27 8.02 12.59
CA THR A 203 -11.78 9.37 12.82
C THR A 203 -11.98 9.77 14.28
N PRO A 204 -11.02 10.45 14.92
CA PRO A 204 -11.15 10.81 16.34
C PRO A 204 -12.36 11.70 16.61
N SER A 205 -12.71 12.61 15.68
CA SER A 205 -13.89 13.48 15.80
C SER A 205 -15.20 12.66 15.85
N LYS A 206 -15.41 11.71 14.93
CA LYS A 206 -16.61 10.87 14.92
C LYS A 206 -16.58 9.84 16.04
N ALA A 207 -15.44 9.25 16.36
CA ALA A 207 -15.29 8.29 17.45
C ALA A 207 -15.65 8.89 18.83
N ALA A 208 -15.38 10.19 19.03
CA ALA A 208 -15.78 10.90 20.24
C ALA A 208 -17.29 11.05 20.37
N THR A 209 -18.00 11.30 19.26
CA THR A 209 -19.47 11.42 19.23
C THR A 209 -20.18 10.05 19.27
N TYR A 210 -19.65 9.07 18.54
CA TYR A 210 -20.25 7.76 18.31
C TYR A 210 -19.47 6.66 19.04
N SER A 211 -19.48 6.72 20.37
CA SER A 211 -18.54 5.98 21.25
C SER A 211 -19.02 4.61 21.74
N ASP A 212 -20.31 4.28 21.62
CA ASP A 212 -20.87 2.99 22.06
C ASP A 212 -20.21 1.80 21.32
N PRO A 213 -19.49 0.90 22.02
CA PRO A 213 -18.72 -0.16 21.37
C PRO A 213 -19.58 -1.15 20.55
N ALA A 214 -20.78 -1.50 21.03
CA ALA A 214 -21.64 -2.45 20.34
C ALA A 214 -22.18 -1.84 19.05
N LYS A 215 -22.61 -0.57 19.10
CA LYS A 215 -23.04 0.16 17.91
C LYS A 215 -21.90 0.40 16.93
N ARG A 216 -20.68 0.66 17.40
CA ARG A 216 -19.50 0.78 16.51
C ARG A 216 -19.23 -0.50 15.73
N ILE A 217 -19.32 -1.67 16.38
CA ILE A 217 -19.16 -2.97 15.70
C ILE A 217 -20.21 -3.14 14.60
N THR A 218 -21.49 -2.87 14.90
CA THR A 218 -22.56 -2.99 13.90
C THR A 218 -22.42 -1.96 12.77
N THR A 219 -22.01 -0.73 13.09
CA THR A 219 -21.78 0.34 12.12
C THR A 219 -20.64 -0.02 11.17
N ARG A 220 -19.51 -0.46 11.73
CA ARG A 220 -18.35 -0.90 10.94
C ARG A 220 -18.71 -2.05 10.00
N ALA A 221 -19.52 -3.01 10.46
CA ALA A 221 -20.00 -4.10 9.61
C ALA A 221 -20.86 -3.60 8.43
N LYS A 222 -21.74 -2.61 8.66
CA LYS A 222 -22.53 -1.98 7.57
C LYS A 222 -21.67 -1.20 6.60
N VAL A 223 -20.69 -0.44 7.09
CA VAL A 223 -19.75 0.31 6.23
C VAL A 223 -18.87 -0.65 5.41
N ALA A 224 -18.42 -1.76 5.99
CA ALA A 224 -17.71 -2.80 5.25
C ALA A 224 -18.58 -3.43 4.15
N ALA A 225 -19.86 -3.71 4.41
CA ALA A 225 -20.80 -4.21 3.39
C ALA A 225 -21.08 -3.17 2.29
N PHE A 226 -21.15 -1.89 2.64
CA PHE A 226 -21.26 -0.78 1.70
C PHE A 226 -20.02 -0.69 0.79
N ASN A 227 -18.80 -0.75 1.34
CA ASN A 227 -17.57 -0.78 0.55
C ASN A 227 -17.49 -2.03 -0.33
N GLN A 228 -17.95 -3.18 0.15
CA GLN A 228 -18.06 -4.38 -0.69
C GLN A 228 -19.03 -4.20 -1.86
N SER A 229 -20.11 -3.43 -1.67
CA SER A 229 -21.05 -3.09 -2.75
C SER A 229 -20.41 -2.15 -3.78
N ILE A 230 -19.60 -1.18 -3.35
CA ILE A 230 -18.80 -0.34 -4.27
C ILE A 230 -17.83 -1.21 -5.08
N ILE A 231 -17.12 -2.14 -4.43
CA ILE A 231 -16.16 -3.05 -5.08
C ILE A 231 -16.87 -3.88 -6.16
N THR A 232 -17.98 -4.54 -5.81
CA THR A 232 -18.75 -5.36 -6.73
C THR A 232 -19.28 -4.54 -7.91
N MET A 233 -19.79 -3.34 -7.65
CA MET A 233 -20.27 -2.42 -8.70
C MET A 233 -19.13 -2.02 -9.65
N ALA A 234 -17.97 -1.62 -9.12
CA ALA A 234 -16.82 -1.23 -9.92
C ALA A 234 -16.32 -2.39 -10.81
N GLN A 235 -16.19 -3.59 -10.24
CA GLN A 235 -15.79 -4.80 -10.98
C GLN A 235 -16.79 -5.15 -12.08
N GLY A 236 -18.10 -5.09 -11.79
CA GLY A 236 -19.15 -5.33 -12.78
C GLY A 236 -19.15 -4.32 -13.94
N LYS A 237 -18.57 -3.14 -13.74
CA LYS A 237 -18.39 -2.09 -14.75
C LYS A 237 -17.00 -2.09 -15.41
N GLY A 238 -16.13 -3.04 -15.07
CA GLY A 238 -14.77 -3.12 -15.61
C GLY A 238 -13.80 -2.06 -15.07
N ALA A 239 -14.14 -1.42 -13.95
CA ALA A 239 -13.26 -0.49 -13.26
C ALA A 239 -12.34 -1.22 -12.27
N THR A 240 -11.16 -0.64 -12.02
CA THR A 240 -10.27 -1.10 -10.94
C THR A 240 -10.65 -0.41 -9.63
N VAL A 241 -10.34 -1.03 -8.49
CA VAL A 241 -10.66 -0.45 -7.17
C VAL A 241 -9.39 -0.02 -6.43
N ALA A 242 -9.43 1.19 -5.85
CA ALA A 242 -8.48 1.64 -4.82
C ALA A 242 -9.13 1.47 -3.43
N ARG A 243 -8.49 0.73 -2.52
CA ARG A 243 -9.07 0.32 -1.23
C ARG A 243 -8.74 1.31 -0.10
N ILE A 244 -9.33 2.50 -0.17
CA ILE A 244 -9.15 3.59 0.79
C ILE A 244 -9.59 3.20 2.20
N ASP A 245 -10.64 2.37 2.30
CA ASP A 245 -11.17 1.80 3.54
C ASP A 245 -10.11 1.08 4.40
N ARG A 246 -9.03 0.58 3.79
CA ARG A 246 -7.92 -0.06 4.50
C ARG A 246 -7.21 0.86 5.48
N LEU A 247 -7.14 2.17 5.22
CA LEU A 247 -6.55 3.11 6.17
C LEU A 247 -7.33 3.09 7.49
N THR A 248 -8.66 3.13 7.39
CA THR A 248 -9.54 3.13 8.57
C THR A 248 -9.64 1.77 9.24
N ASP A 249 -9.57 0.67 8.48
CA ASP A 249 -9.42 -0.67 9.08
C ASP A 249 -8.14 -0.77 9.91
N ARG A 250 -7.01 -0.30 9.38
CA ARG A 250 -5.76 -0.24 10.15
C ARG A 250 -5.89 0.65 11.38
N ALA A 251 -6.55 1.80 11.30
CA ALA A 251 -6.77 2.66 12.46
C ALA A 251 -7.61 1.99 13.57
N TYR A 252 -8.53 1.10 13.21
CA TYR A 252 -9.29 0.30 14.19
C TYR A 252 -8.50 -0.88 14.75
N ASP A 253 -7.84 -1.64 13.87
CA ASP A 253 -7.34 -2.98 14.18
C ASP A 253 -5.87 -2.96 14.63
N GLU A 254 -5.11 -1.97 14.18
CA GLU A 254 -3.69 -1.86 14.48
C GLU A 254 -3.49 -1.00 15.73
N ASN A 255 -3.25 -1.65 16.87
CA ASN A 255 -2.96 -0.98 18.12
C ASN A 255 -1.58 -1.38 18.68
N PRO A 256 -0.57 -0.49 18.65
CA PRO A 256 -0.60 0.86 18.09
C PRO A 256 -0.42 0.87 16.57
N PHE A 257 -1.00 1.86 15.91
CA PHE A 257 -0.78 2.12 14.49
C PHE A 257 0.68 2.48 14.26
N ASN A 258 1.36 1.76 13.36
CA ASN A 258 2.78 1.98 13.11
C ASN A 258 3.14 1.77 11.63
N LEU A 259 4.30 2.32 11.24
CA LEU A 259 4.98 1.97 9.99
C LEU A 259 6.42 1.61 10.37
N ASN A 260 6.86 0.41 10.00
CA ASN A 260 8.18 -0.14 10.34
C ASN A 260 8.59 0.12 11.80
N GLY A 261 7.69 -0.14 12.75
CA GLY A 261 7.93 0.07 14.19
C GLY A 261 7.87 1.51 14.67
N THR A 262 7.82 2.51 13.79
CA THR A 262 7.53 3.91 14.16
C THR A 262 6.05 4.04 14.48
N VAL A 263 5.73 4.34 15.74
CA VAL A 263 4.36 4.48 16.23
C VAL A 263 3.81 5.87 15.90
N PHE A 264 2.60 5.92 15.36
CA PHE A 264 1.87 7.16 15.09
C PHE A 264 0.71 7.32 16.06
N THR A 265 0.33 8.57 16.32
CA THR A 265 -0.85 8.86 17.14
C THR A 265 -2.09 9.01 16.26
N LEU A 266 -3.15 8.27 16.60
CA LEU A 266 -4.49 8.38 16.00
C LEU A 266 -5.24 9.61 16.55
N ALA A 267 -4.71 10.79 16.27
CA ALA A 267 -5.32 12.07 16.64
C ALA A 267 -4.76 13.19 15.76
N GLY A 268 -5.47 14.32 15.73
CA GLY A 268 -5.03 15.60 15.20
C GLY A 268 -4.15 16.40 16.15
N ALA A 269 -3.51 17.45 15.64
CA ALA A 269 -2.83 18.47 16.43
C ALA A 269 -2.73 19.79 15.65
N SER A 270 -2.68 20.93 16.35
CA SER A 270 -2.76 22.28 15.77
C SER A 270 -1.68 22.63 14.74
N ASN A 271 -0.53 21.96 14.76
CA ASN A 271 0.58 22.19 13.82
C ASN A 271 0.84 20.99 12.90
N ASN A 272 -0.01 19.96 12.94
CA ASN A 272 0.13 18.68 12.24
C ASN A 272 1.57 18.14 12.20
N PRO A 273 2.16 17.78 13.35
CA PRO A 273 3.46 17.15 13.34
C PRO A 273 3.36 15.80 12.60
N ALA A 274 4.43 15.40 11.93
CA ALA A 274 4.45 14.23 11.05
C ALA A 274 4.02 12.91 11.71
N GLY A 275 4.04 12.82 13.05
CA GLY A 275 3.63 11.64 13.82
C GLY A 275 2.12 11.51 14.06
N ARG A 276 1.28 12.29 13.37
CA ARG A 276 -0.19 12.23 13.45
C ARG A 276 -0.78 11.52 12.24
N VAL A 277 -1.78 10.67 12.45
CA VAL A 277 -2.53 10.02 11.36
C VAL A 277 -3.66 10.90 10.84
N PHE A 278 -4.22 11.76 11.69
CA PHE A 278 -5.29 12.69 11.34
C PHE A 278 -4.80 14.13 11.45
N SER A 279 -5.43 15.00 10.68
CA SER A 279 -5.17 16.43 10.67
C SER A 279 -5.74 17.13 11.91
N GLN A 280 -5.48 18.43 12.06
CA GLN A 280 -5.91 19.24 13.19
C GLN A 280 -7.40 19.10 13.51
N ASP A 281 -8.26 18.91 12.51
CA ASP A 281 -9.70 18.73 12.67
C ASP A 281 -10.14 17.37 13.23
N ASN A 282 -9.21 16.44 13.44
CA ASN A 282 -9.49 15.06 13.86
C ASN A 282 -10.43 14.30 12.92
N PHE A 283 -10.48 14.67 11.63
CA PHE A 283 -11.34 14.06 10.63
C PHE A 283 -10.54 13.68 9.37
N HIS A 284 -9.92 14.65 8.71
CA HIS A 284 -9.15 14.37 7.50
C HIS A 284 -7.82 13.65 7.82
N PRO A 285 -7.33 12.74 6.97
CA PRO A 285 -6.03 12.12 7.13
C PRO A 285 -4.91 13.15 7.01
N ALA A 286 -3.92 13.10 7.91
CA ALA A 286 -2.66 13.82 7.77
C ALA A 286 -1.75 13.15 6.72
N THR A 287 -0.59 13.75 6.46
CA THR A 287 0.34 13.33 5.38
C THR A 287 0.67 11.83 5.38
N VAL A 288 0.84 11.19 6.55
CA VAL A 288 1.07 9.73 6.63
C VAL A 288 -0.13 8.93 6.11
N GLY A 289 -1.36 9.32 6.47
CA GLY A 289 -2.58 8.70 5.96
C GLY A 289 -2.74 8.95 4.46
N GLN A 290 -2.37 10.13 3.99
CA GLN A 290 -2.39 10.51 2.58
C GLN A 290 -1.38 9.72 1.73
N PHE A 291 -0.20 9.37 2.27
CA PHE A 291 0.71 8.42 1.60
C PHE A 291 0.09 7.03 1.44
N LEU A 292 -0.63 6.54 2.46
CA LEU A 292 -1.28 5.23 2.40
C LEU A 292 -2.45 5.22 1.42
N ILE A 293 -3.24 6.29 1.37
CA ILE A 293 -4.26 6.53 0.33
C ILE A 293 -3.61 6.54 -1.06
N LEU A 294 -2.51 7.28 -1.20
CA LEU A 294 -1.79 7.38 -2.46
C LEU A 294 -1.30 6.02 -2.95
N ASN A 295 -0.79 5.16 -2.06
CA ASN A 295 -0.37 3.81 -2.43
C ASN A 295 -1.51 2.99 -3.02
N GLU A 296 -2.71 3.06 -2.44
CA GLU A 296 -3.90 2.37 -2.98
C GLU A 296 -4.30 2.95 -4.34
N VAL A 297 -4.25 4.27 -4.53
CA VAL A 297 -4.54 4.93 -5.82
C VAL A 297 -3.52 4.56 -6.89
N LEU A 298 -2.22 4.61 -6.60
CA LEU A 298 -1.16 4.26 -7.55
C LEU A 298 -1.20 2.77 -7.93
N ALA A 299 -1.47 1.88 -6.97
CA ALA A 299 -1.62 0.46 -7.23
C ALA A 299 -2.82 0.17 -8.15
N ALA A 300 -3.95 0.84 -7.91
CA ALA A 300 -5.13 0.73 -8.76
C ALA A 300 -4.86 1.31 -10.18
N CYS A 301 -4.23 2.49 -10.27
CA CYS A 301 -3.87 3.09 -11.56
C CYS A 301 -2.88 2.22 -12.35
N LYS A 302 -1.88 1.64 -11.68
CA LYS A 302 -0.93 0.67 -12.28
C LYS A 302 -1.67 -0.50 -12.91
N THR A 303 -2.62 -1.07 -12.17
CA THR A 303 -3.43 -2.20 -12.65
C THR A 303 -4.33 -1.78 -13.83
N ALA A 304 -5.02 -0.65 -13.71
CA ALA A 304 -5.97 -0.16 -14.70
C ALA A 304 -5.30 0.21 -16.04
N THR A 305 -4.07 0.73 -15.99
CA THR A 305 -3.36 1.26 -17.17
C THR A 305 -2.25 0.36 -17.70
N ALA A 306 -1.92 -0.72 -16.97
CA ALA A 306 -0.71 -1.52 -17.18
C ALA A 306 0.60 -0.69 -17.26
N GLN A 307 0.60 0.53 -16.70
CA GLN A 307 1.80 1.37 -16.59
C GLN A 307 2.58 0.99 -15.32
N THR A 308 3.90 1.18 -15.33
CA THR A 308 4.69 1.03 -14.11
C THR A 308 4.54 2.30 -13.28
N LEU A 309 3.83 2.20 -12.15
CA LEU A 309 3.77 3.23 -11.12
C LEU A 309 4.34 2.65 -9.81
N THR A 310 5.18 3.43 -9.15
CA THR A 310 5.92 3.05 -7.95
C THR A 310 5.18 3.55 -6.72
N VAL A 311 4.64 2.63 -5.93
CA VAL A 311 4.11 2.91 -4.59
C VAL A 311 5.24 3.27 -3.62
N PHE A 312 4.90 3.92 -2.52
CA PHE A 312 5.82 4.32 -1.46
C PHE A 312 5.95 3.19 -0.42
N PRO A 313 7.09 2.49 -0.33
CA PRO A 313 7.34 1.57 0.78
C PRO A 313 7.36 2.34 2.12
N ASN A 314 7.09 1.65 3.24
CA ASN A 314 6.98 2.31 4.55
C ASN A 314 8.25 3.10 4.89
N ARG A 315 9.42 2.57 4.52
CA ARG A 315 10.71 3.24 4.73
C ARG A 315 10.79 4.59 4.03
N GLU A 316 10.29 4.67 2.79
CA GLU A 316 10.27 5.92 2.03
C GLU A 316 9.26 6.90 2.63
N ILE A 317 8.07 6.42 3.02
CA ILE A 317 7.07 7.25 3.72
C ILE A 317 7.69 7.88 4.97
N LEU A 318 8.35 7.09 5.81
CA LEU A 318 9.01 7.58 7.02
C LEU A 318 10.09 8.61 6.71
N THR A 319 10.91 8.35 5.69
CA THR A 319 11.98 9.29 5.28
C THR A 319 11.40 10.62 4.79
N ASN A 320 10.35 10.58 3.96
CA ASN A 320 9.67 11.78 3.46
C ASN A 320 8.96 12.57 4.57
N LEU A 321 8.58 11.89 5.66
CA LEU A 321 8.03 12.51 6.87
C LEU A 321 9.10 13.01 7.85
N GLY A 322 10.40 12.83 7.54
CA GLY A 322 11.52 13.24 8.39
C GLY A 322 11.84 12.27 9.54
N PHE A 323 11.31 11.05 9.52
CA PHE A 323 11.65 9.99 10.47
C PHE A 323 12.82 9.13 9.99
N ASN A 324 13.61 8.62 10.93
CA ASN A 324 14.57 7.56 10.65
C ASN A 324 13.83 6.20 10.61
N ALA A 325 13.69 5.63 9.43
CA ALA A 325 13.01 4.34 9.22
C ALA A 325 13.63 3.16 9.99
N ASP A 326 14.89 3.29 10.39
CA ASP A 326 15.64 2.28 11.17
C ASP A 326 15.72 2.61 12.66
N ALA A 327 15.04 3.65 13.13
CA ALA A 327 15.09 4.08 14.53
C ALA A 327 14.81 2.94 15.53
N PRO A 328 13.80 2.04 15.32
CA PRO A 328 13.55 0.96 16.27
C PRO A 328 14.74 0.01 16.43
N TYR A 329 15.34 -0.45 15.32
CA TYR A 329 16.48 -1.34 15.36
C TYR A 329 17.75 -0.63 15.84
N ASN A 330 17.99 0.60 15.40
CA ASN A 330 19.16 1.38 15.83
C ASN A 330 19.12 1.69 17.33
N THR A 331 17.94 1.94 17.90
CA THR A 331 17.77 2.16 19.34
C THR A 331 18.09 0.90 20.12
N TRP A 332 17.57 -0.25 19.68
CA TRP A 332 17.92 -1.54 20.29
C TRP A 332 19.42 -1.84 20.17
N ARG A 333 20.00 -1.66 18.98
CA ARG A 333 21.42 -1.86 18.70
C ARG A 333 22.32 -0.97 19.57
N ALA A 334 21.92 0.26 19.84
CA ALA A 334 22.68 1.17 20.70
C ALA A 334 22.85 0.65 22.14
N GLY A 335 21.99 -0.28 22.57
CA GLY A 335 22.13 -0.99 23.85
C GLY A 335 23.28 -2.02 23.87
N TYR A 336 23.86 -2.37 22.72
CA TYR A 336 24.89 -3.39 22.57
C TYR A 336 26.15 -2.82 21.89
N ALA A 337 27.16 -2.50 22.70
CA ALA A 337 28.41 -1.94 22.19
C ALA A 337 29.12 -2.91 21.22
N GLY A 338 29.59 -2.39 20.08
CA GLY A 338 30.33 -3.16 19.09
C GLY A 338 29.49 -4.08 18.19
N LEU A 339 28.15 -4.04 18.32
CA LEU A 339 27.27 -4.92 17.55
C LEU A 339 27.42 -4.72 16.04
N GLY A 340 27.59 -5.84 15.33
CA GLY A 340 27.69 -5.92 13.88
C GLY A 340 26.43 -5.49 13.13
N VAL A 341 26.40 -5.81 11.83
CA VAL A 341 25.25 -5.55 10.94
C VAL A 341 24.06 -6.46 11.26
N PRO A 342 22.85 -6.21 10.74
CA PRO A 342 21.66 -7.04 11.00
C PRO A 342 21.83 -8.54 10.69
N THR A 343 22.74 -8.90 9.77
CA THR A 343 23.04 -10.28 9.39
C THR A 343 24.23 -10.89 10.14
N ALA A 344 24.92 -10.14 11.00
CA ALA A 344 25.98 -10.69 11.85
C ALA A 344 25.40 -11.52 12.99
N ASP A 345 26.19 -12.44 13.51
CA ASP A 345 25.91 -13.32 14.65
C ASP A 345 27.07 -13.13 15.63
N ASP A 346 26.95 -12.09 16.46
CA ASP A 346 28.07 -11.55 17.25
C ASP A 346 28.49 -12.50 18.39
N ASP A 347 27.56 -13.26 18.96
CA ASP A 347 27.84 -14.24 20.02
C ASP A 347 27.99 -15.70 19.54
N LYS A 348 27.80 -15.93 18.23
CA LYS A 348 28.02 -17.22 17.55
C LYS A 348 27.12 -18.31 18.06
N ASP A 349 25.88 -17.97 18.40
CA ASP A 349 24.84 -18.90 18.82
C ASP A 349 24.00 -19.44 17.64
N GLY A 350 24.20 -18.88 16.45
CA GLY A 350 23.51 -19.24 15.22
C GLY A 350 22.33 -18.33 14.89
N LEU A 351 22.08 -17.27 15.67
CA LEU A 351 21.01 -16.31 15.47
C LEU A 351 21.59 -14.96 15.00
N PRO A 352 21.27 -14.53 13.77
CA PRO A 352 21.66 -13.20 13.33
C PRO A 352 21.03 -12.10 14.20
N ASN A 353 21.67 -10.94 14.31
CA ASN A 353 21.23 -9.81 15.13
C ASN A 353 19.80 -9.36 14.85
N LEU A 354 19.33 -9.45 13.59
CA LEU A 354 17.93 -9.13 13.28
C LEU A 354 16.94 -10.18 13.76
N VAL A 355 17.35 -11.45 13.82
CA VAL A 355 16.59 -12.53 14.47
C VAL A 355 16.57 -12.26 15.98
N GLU A 356 17.72 -12.00 16.59
CA GLU A 356 17.83 -11.65 18.01
C GLU A 356 16.90 -10.47 18.38
N TYR A 357 16.94 -9.40 17.58
CA TYR A 357 16.02 -8.28 17.70
C TYR A 357 14.55 -8.74 17.64
N ALA A 358 14.16 -9.51 16.64
CA ALA A 358 12.78 -9.95 16.48
C ALA A 358 12.30 -10.87 17.62
N LEU A 359 13.20 -11.65 18.21
CA LEU A 359 12.92 -12.51 19.36
C LEU A 359 12.94 -11.78 20.70
N GLY A 360 13.64 -10.63 20.77
CA GLY A 360 13.89 -9.92 22.03
C GLY A 360 15.00 -10.56 22.86
N THR A 361 15.87 -11.34 22.23
CA THR A 361 17.06 -11.96 22.84
C THR A 361 18.26 -11.01 22.78
N SER A 362 19.35 -11.40 23.43
CA SER A 362 20.56 -10.59 23.59
C SER A 362 21.64 -11.08 22.62
N PRO A 363 22.07 -10.27 21.64
CA PRO A 363 23.05 -10.67 20.64
C PRO A 363 24.50 -10.76 21.16
N GLN A 364 24.71 -10.54 22.46
CA GLN A 364 26.00 -10.66 23.14
C GLN A 364 26.05 -11.87 24.09
N THR A 365 24.94 -12.57 24.25
CA THR A 365 24.82 -13.68 25.19
C THR A 365 24.28 -14.88 24.46
N ARG A 366 25.13 -15.87 24.22
CA ARG A 366 24.75 -17.12 23.56
C ARG A 366 23.49 -17.71 24.22
N THR A 367 22.37 -17.70 23.51
CA THR A 367 21.11 -18.24 24.03
C THR A 367 20.52 -19.31 23.11
N SER A 368 19.50 -20.03 23.61
CA SER A 368 18.66 -20.88 22.77
C SER A 368 17.21 -20.55 23.08
N PRO A 369 16.55 -19.71 22.27
CA PRO A 369 15.13 -19.37 22.44
C PRO A 369 14.21 -20.57 22.16
N TRP A 370 14.78 -21.66 21.65
CA TRP A 370 14.07 -22.86 21.23
C TRP A 370 13.75 -23.79 22.40
N THR A 371 12.48 -24.20 22.50
CA THR A 371 12.02 -25.30 23.34
C THR A 371 11.53 -26.45 22.46
N PHE A 372 12.00 -27.67 22.73
CA PHE A 372 11.61 -28.88 22.02
C PHE A 372 10.86 -29.83 22.95
N THR A 373 9.68 -30.31 22.54
CA THR A 373 8.97 -31.39 23.25
C THR A 373 9.15 -32.72 22.49
N VAL A 374 9.42 -33.84 23.15
CA VAL A 374 9.67 -35.18 22.56
C VAL A 374 8.77 -36.22 23.26
N PRO A 375 8.28 -37.33 22.62
CA PRO A 375 8.65 -37.88 21.31
C PRO A 375 7.53 -38.02 20.24
N MET A 376 7.99 -38.23 18.99
CA MET A 376 7.29 -38.52 17.71
C MET A 376 6.28 -37.53 17.14
N ASN A 377 5.66 -36.68 17.95
CA ASN A 377 4.83 -35.54 17.50
C ASN A 377 5.26 -34.24 18.19
N GLY A 378 6.57 -34.11 18.41
CA GLY A 378 7.16 -33.00 19.15
C GLY A 378 6.80 -31.66 18.56
N THR A 379 6.79 -30.60 19.36
CA THR A 379 6.66 -29.23 18.85
C THR A 379 7.95 -28.45 19.08
N VAL A 380 8.25 -27.53 18.17
CA VAL A 380 9.31 -26.53 18.35
C VAL A 380 8.64 -25.23 18.74
N LYS A 381 9.05 -24.63 19.86
CA LYS A 381 8.49 -23.36 20.36
C LYS A 381 9.59 -22.33 20.56
N PHE A 382 9.26 -21.06 20.30
CA PHE A 382 10.12 -19.93 20.62
C PHE A 382 9.28 -18.67 20.87
N PRO A 383 9.68 -17.81 21.82
CA PRO A 383 9.02 -16.54 22.05
C PRO A 383 9.34 -15.55 20.93
N THR A 384 8.47 -14.57 20.70
CA THR A 384 8.77 -13.44 19.82
C THR A 384 8.45 -12.11 20.50
N SER A 385 9.11 -11.03 20.09
CA SER A 385 8.79 -9.70 20.56
C SER A 385 7.79 -9.04 19.61
N ALA A 386 6.52 -8.93 20.02
CA ALA A 386 5.48 -8.29 19.24
C ALA A 386 5.82 -6.83 18.86
N ILE A 387 6.59 -6.13 19.70
CA ILE A 387 7.06 -4.77 19.42
C ILE A 387 8.11 -4.79 18.32
N ASN A 388 9.11 -5.68 18.41
CA ASN A 388 10.21 -5.72 17.45
C ASN A 388 9.76 -6.29 16.09
N LEU A 389 8.74 -7.15 16.09
CA LEU A 389 8.06 -7.63 14.89
C LEU A 389 7.27 -6.55 14.13
N ARG A 390 7.15 -5.33 14.67
CA ARG A 390 6.64 -4.18 13.91
C ARG A 390 7.67 -3.64 12.91
N TYR A 391 8.96 -3.85 13.18
CA TYR A 391 10.06 -3.45 12.29
C TYR A 391 10.59 -4.64 11.47
N ALA A 392 10.71 -5.83 12.08
CA ALA A 392 11.19 -7.03 11.41
C ALA A 392 10.03 -7.98 11.02
N SER A 393 10.20 -8.73 9.95
CA SER A 393 9.42 -9.93 9.67
C SER A 393 10.24 -11.17 10.03
N LEU A 394 9.56 -12.22 10.49
CA LEU A 394 10.16 -13.53 10.73
C LEU A 394 9.53 -14.56 9.82
N THR A 395 10.37 -15.33 9.13
CA THR A 395 9.98 -16.53 8.40
C THR A 395 10.67 -17.74 9.01
N VAL A 396 9.89 -18.73 9.42
CA VAL A 396 10.42 -20.03 9.84
C VAL A 396 10.82 -20.81 8.60
N MET A 397 12.07 -21.26 8.55
CA MET A 397 12.61 -22.08 7.48
C MET A 397 12.86 -23.49 7.99
N GLU A 398 12.62 -24.49 7.15
CA GLU A 398 12.97 -25.89 7.42
C GLU A 398 13.90 -26.46 6.35
N SER A 399 14.63 -27.50 6.73
CA SER A 399 15.50 -28.27 5.84
C SER A 399 15.58 -29.73 6.29
N VAL A 400 15.78 -30.64 5.35
CA VAL A 400 16.09 -32.05 5.63
C VAL A 400 17.59 -32.37 5.55
N ASN A 401 18.40 -31.43 5.05
CA ASN A 401 19.80 -31.66 4.69
C ASN A 401 20.75 -30.49 5.02
N LEU A 402 20.26 -29.44 5.68
CA LEU A 402 20.97 -28.19 6.01
C LEU A 402 21.43 -27.33 4.83
N THR A 403 21.23 -27.77 3.58
CA THR A 403 21.65 -27.04 2.38
C THR A 403 20.49 -26.36 1.68
N THR A 404 19.38 -27.07 1.50
CA THR A 404 18.15 -26.54 0.90
C THR A 404 17.19 -26.13 1.99
N TRP A 405 16.73 -24.88 1.96
CA TRP A 405 15.81 -24.33 2.95
C TRP A 405 14.53 -23.84 2.28
N SER A 406 13.39 -24.23 2.83
CA SER A 406 12.06 -23.77 2.41
C SER A 406 11.31 -23.18 3.58
N ALA A 407 10.37 -22.27 3.31
CA ALA A 407 9.51 -21.76 4.37
C ALA A 407 8.61 -22.87 4.91
N VAL A 408 8.45 -22.93 6.24
CA VAL A 408 7.44 -23.79 6.87
C VAL A 408 6.05 -23.29 6.44
N PRO A 409 5.19 -24.15 5.88
CA PRO A 409 3.82 -23.80 5.55
C PRO A 409 3.04 -23.29 6.77
N GLY A 410 2.26 -22.23 6.58
CA GLY A 410 1.57 -21.54 7.68
C GLY A 410 0.60 -22.42 8.47
N ASN A 411 0.04 -23.47 7.87
CA ASN A 411 -0.83 -24.43 8.58
C ASN A 411 -0.10 -25.29 9.63
N ARG A 412 1.25 -25.25 9.66
CA ARG A 412 2.07 -25.89 10.70
C ARG A 412 2.62 -24.91 11.74
N ILE A 413 2.24 -23.63 11.65
CA ILE A 413 2.64 -22.59 12.61
C ILE A 413 1.40 -22.14 13.36
N THR A 414 1.44 -22.19 14.68
CA THR A 414 0.44 -21.55 15.54
C THR A 414 1.10 -20.46 16.36
N VAL A 415 0.41 -19.33 16.50
CA VAL A 415 0.87 -18.18 17.32
C VAL A 415 -0.06 -18.06 18.50
N ALA A 416 0.47 -18.23 19.70
CA ALA A 416 -0.28 -18.05 20.94
C ALA A 416 -0.48 -16.56 21.26
N GLY A 417 -1.45 -16.26 22.14
CA GLY A 417 -1.78 -14.87 22.51
C GLY A 417 -0.65 -14.12 23.23
N ASP A 418 0.33 -14.85 23.78
CA ASP A 418 1.55 -14.30 24.37
C ASP A 418 2.66 -14.02 23.34
N GLY A 419 2.41 -14.29 22.05
CA GLY A 419 3.39 -14.13 20.97
C GLY A 419 4.32 -15.33 20.78
N THR A 420 4.14 -16.43 21.52
CA THR A 420 4.92 -17.66 21.32
C THR A 420 4.52 -18.35 20.02
N TRP A 421 5.49 -18.64 19.16
CA TRP A 421 5.27 -19.41 17.93
C TRP A 421 5.53 -20.88 18.21
N THR A 422 4.63 -21.74 17.74
CA THR A 422 4.74 -23.19 17.82
C THR A 422 4.73 -23.78 16.42
N ILE A 423 5.72 -24.61 16.12
CA ILE A 423 5.83 -25.34 14.85
C ILE A 423 5.49 -26.79 15.09
N ILE A 424 4.63 -27.33 14.23
CA ILE A 424 4.37 -28.77 14.12
C ILE A 424 5.33 -29.34 13.05
N PRO A 425 6.28 -30.22 13.42
CA PRO A 425 7.18 -30.83 12.47
C PRO A 425 6.48 -31.64 11.40
N ALA A 426 7.15 -31.81 10.25
CA ALA A 426 6.67 -32.73 9.22
C ALA A 426 6.65 -34.17 9.77
N SER A 427 5.65 -34.95 9.36
CA SER A 427 5.45 -36.33 9.83
C SER A 427 6.53 -37.32 9.35
N SER A 428 7.45 -36.92 8.46
CA SER A 428 8.52 -37.76 7.93
C SER A 428 9.91 -37.16 8.15
N GLY A 429 10.74 -37.87 8.92
CA GLY A 429 12.19 -37.69 8.97
C GLY A 429 12.73 -36.66 9.97
N LYS A 430 14.07 -36.53 9.98
CA LYS A 430 14.78 -35.49 10.75
C LYS A 430 14.59 -34.15 10.03
N GLY A 431 14.04 -33.16 10.72
CA GLY A 431 13.91 -31.78 10.23
C GLY A 431 14.81 -30.83 11.00
N PHE A 432 15.48 -29.94 10.29
CA PHE A 432 16.22 -28.81 10.83
C PHE A 432 15.38 -27.54 10.67
N TYR A 433 15.42 -26.65 11.65
CA TYR A 433 14.71 -25.37 11.61
C TYR A 433 15.68 -24.21 11.80
N ARG A 434 15.40 -23.08 11.15
CA ARG A 434 16.05 -21.79 11.42
C ARG A 434 15.07 -20.65 11.23
N LEU A 435 15.42 -19.48 11.72
CA LEU A 435 14.68 -18.25 11.46
C LEU A 435 15.40 -17.45 10.39
N LYS A 436 14.61 -16.90 9.46
CA LYS A 436 15.04 -15.84 8.56
C LYS A 436 14.31 -14.57 8.99
N ALA A 437 15.06 -13.52 9.31
CA ALA A 437 14.51 -12.20 9.58
C ALA A 437 14.79 -11.26 8.42
N GLU A 438 13.83 -10.40 8.09
CA GLU A 438 13.99 -9.31 7.12
C GLU A 438 13.42 -8.02 7.71
N VAL A 439 13.94 -6.88 7.29
CA VAL A 439 13.32 -5.59 7.64
C VAL A 439 12.03 -5.48 6.85
N ARG A 440 10.94 -5.04 7.50
CA ARG A 440 9.67 -4.84 6.80
C ARG A 440 9.84 -3.77 5.69
N PRO A 441 9.26 -4.01 4.51
CA PRO A 441 9.38 -3.09 3.38
C PRO A 441 8.79 -1.72 3.68
#